data_AF-A0A835UTI0-F1
#
_entry.id   AF-A0A835UTI0-F1
#
_cell.length_a   1.000
_cell.length_b   1.000
_cell.length_c   1.000
_cell.angle_alpha   90.00
_cell.angle_beta   90.00
_cell.angle_gamma   90.00
#
_symmetry.space_group_name_H-M   'P 1'
#
loop_
_entity.id
_entity.type
_entity.pdbx_description
1 polymer ?
#
loop_
_entity_poly.entity_id
_entity_poly.type
_entity_poly.pdbx_seq_one_letter_code
_entity_poly.pdbx_strand_id
1 'polypeptide(L)'
;MSIRRFYPELSASIGVGLQFNSQDKFGYNIRVKKALLLKSNPMLHVNVKGRCDTDKDFKQKKAKSAIELAWSILDFQKDQDVRIKIGYDLLEKAPYFQIRENNWTLNADISGNWNIRFDL
;
A
#
# COMPACT_ATOMS: atom_id res chain seq x y z
N MET A 1 -9.08 16.07 1.83
CA MET A 1 -7.70 16.57 1.87
C MET A 1 -6.87 15.71 2.81
N SER A 2 -5.70 15.20 2.40
CA SER A 2 -4.80 14.43 3.28
C SER A 2 -3.39 14.99 3.25
N ILE A 3 -2.81 15.22 4.42
CA ILE A 3 -1.40 15.58 4.58
C ILE A 3 -0.61 14.29 4.82
N ARG A 4 0.50 14.12 4.10
CA ARG A 4 1.40 12.98 4.25
C ARG A 4 2.80 13.48 4.53
N ARG A 5 3.47 12.87 5.50
CA ARG A 5 4.86 13.11 5.82
C ARG A 5 5.64 11.82 5.69
N PHE A 6 6.72 11.89 4.91
CA PHE A 6 7.69 10.81 4.76
C PHE A 6 8.93 11.12 5.58
N TYR A 7 9.45 10.11 6.27
CA TYR A 7 10.65 10.14 7.09
C TYR A 7 11.67 9.19 6.46
N PRO A 8 12.57 9.69 5.59
CA PRO A 8 13.49 8.85 4.83
C PRO A 8 14.40 7.98 5.71
N GLU A 9 14.93 8.56 6.79
CA GLU A 9 15.83 7.88 7.74
C GLU A 9 15.19 6.65 8.40
N LEU A 10 13.87 6.67 8.57
CA LEU A 10 13.10 5.58 9.17
C LEU A 10 12.43 4.67 8.12
N SER A 11 12.57 5.00 6.84
CA SER A 11 11.83 4.37 5.74
C SER A 11 10.33 4.29 6.03
N ALA A 12 9.78 5.34 6.65
CA ALA A 12 8.43 5.35 7.19
C ALA A 12 7.65 6.57 6.71
N SER A 13 6.33 6.42 6.55
CA SER A 13 5.43 7.52 6.25
C SER A 13 4.21 7.47 7.16
N ILE A 14 3.76 8.65 7.59
CA ILE A 14 2.47 8.83 8.24
C ILE A 14 1.63 9.80 7.41
N GLY A 15 0.34 9.54 7.31
CA GLY A 15 -0.62 10.41 6.68
C GLY A 15 -1.85 10.57 7.53
N VAL A 16 -2.34 11.79 7.64
CA VAL A 16 -3.59 12.12 8.31
C VAL A 16 -4.40 13.00 7.37
N GLY A 17 -5.71 12.77 7.30
CA GLY A 17 -6.57 13.57 6.44
C GLY A 17 -8.03 13.52 6.80
N LEU A 18 -8.75 14.37 6.09
CA LEU A 18 -10.20 14.51 6.12
C LEU A 18 -10.75 14.10 4.76
N GLN A 19 -11.74 13.22 4.75
CA GLN A 19 -12.48 12.86 3.54
C GLN A 19 -13.90 13.44 3.66
N PHE A 20 -14.30 14.27 2.71
CA PHE A 20 -15.67 14.76 2.60
C PHE A 20 -16.46 13.82 1.69
N ASN A 21 -17.68 13.49 2.09
CA ASN A 21 -18.66 12.79 1.28
C ASN A 21 -19.72 13.80 0.81
N SER A 22 -20.42 13.49 -0.29
CA SER A 22 -21.43 14.34 -0.94
C SER A 22 -22.69 14.63 -0.11
N GLN A 23 -22.76 14.14 1.14
CA GLN A 23 -23.85 14.35 2.09
C GLN A 23 -23.44 15.22 3.30
N ASP A 24 -22.47 16.13 3.17
CA ASP A 24 -21.88 16.93 4.26
C ASP A 24 -21.32 16.12 5.45
N LYS A 25 -21.12 14.82 5.25
CA LYS A 25 -20.42 13.95 6.20
C LYS A 25 -18.94 13.99 5.87
N PHE A 26 -18.13 14.39 6.84
CA PHE A 26 -16.69 14.20 6.75
C PHE A 26 -16.25 13.03 7.64
N GLY A 27 -15.12 12.44 7.29
CA GLY A 27 -14.46 11.40 8.06
C GLY A 27 -12.98 11.67 8.18
N TYR A 28 -12.35 11.01 9.13
CA TYR A 28 -10.91 11.07 9.37
C TYR A 28 -10.24 9.84 8.78
N ASN A 29 -9.04 10.03 8.23
CA ASN A 29 -8.24 8.93 7.73
C ASN A 29 -6.81 9.03 8.28
N ILE A 30 -6.31 7.93 8.84
CA ILE A 30 -4.93 7.78 9.28
C ILE A 30 -4.30 6.67 8.46
N ARG A 31 -3.09 6.90 7.95
CA ARG A 31 -2.30 5.91 7.21
C ARG A 31 -0.89 5.88 7.78
N VAL A 32 -0.38 4.69 8.00
CA VAL A 32 1.01 4.43 8.38
C VAL A 32 1.61 3.41 7.44
N LYS A 33 2.86 3.62 7.05
CA LYS A 33 3.64 2.65 6.27
C LYS A 33 5.08 2.67 6.78
N LYS A 34 5.70 1.51 6.92
CA LYS A 34 7.13 1.35 7.19
C LYS A 34 7.70 0.30 6.25
N ALA A 35 8.83 0.60 5.62
CA ALA A 35 9.62 -0.37 4.88
C ALA A 35 10.81 -0.82 5.74
N LEU A 36 11.05 -2.12 5.76
CA LEU A 36 12.17 -2.78 6.40
C LEU A 36 13.03 -3.37 5.29
N LEU A 37 14.23 -2.82 5.12
CA LEU A 37 15.20 -3.34 4.16
C LEU A 37 15.83 -4.62 4.71
N LEU A 38 15.95 -5.65 3.87
CA LEU A 38 16.63 -6.88 4.24
C LEU A 38 18.14 -6.67 4.08
N LYS A 39 18.92 -6.89 5.15
CA LYS A 39 20.38 -6.68 5.15
C LYS A 39 21.10 -7.49 4.06
N SER A 40 20.56 -8.65 3.69
CA SER A 40 21.13 -9.56 2.71
C SER A 40 20.87 -9.15 1.26
N ASN A 41 19.80 -8.41 0.98
CA ASN A 41 19.46 -7.99 -0.38
C ASN A 41 18.65 -6.68 -0.37
N PRO A 42 19.22 -5.55 -0.83
CA PRO A 42 18.54 -4.26 -0.85
C PRO A 42 17.35 -4.21 -1.82
N MET A 43 17.28 -5.13 -2.78
CA MET A 43 16.16 -5.26 -3.71
C MET A 43 14.92 -5.93 -3.08
N LEU A 44 15.12 -6.64 -1.97
CA LEU A 44 14.07 -7.27 -1.18
C LEU A 44 13.76 -6.43 0.05
N HIS A 45 12.49 -6.10 0.24
CA HIS A 45 12.05 -5.34 1.41
C HIS A 45 10.66 -5.77 1.87
N VAL A 46 10.45 -5.64 3.18
CA VAL A 46 9.17 -5.92 3.83
C VAL A 46 8.48 -4.59 4.11
N ASN A 47 7.26 -4.40 3.62
CA ASN A 47 6.43 -3.26 3.94
C ASN A 47 5.38 -3.64 4.98
N VAL A 48 5.30 -2.90 6.07
CA VAL A 48 4.19 -2.94 7.02
C VAL A 48 3.29 -1.74 6.75
N LYS A 49 2.00 -1.97 6.61
CA LYS A 49 0.99 -0.94 6.31
C LYS A 49 -0.15 -1.01 7.31
N GLY A 50 -0.62 0.15 7.74
CA GLY A 50 -1.82 0.33 8.53
C GLY A 50 -2.64 1.48 7.97
N ARG A 51 -3.96 1.34 8.00
CA ARG A 51 -4.91 2.39 7.68
C ARG A 51 -6.10 2.29 8.61
N CYS A 52 -6.58 3.43 9.08
CA CYS A 52 -7.82 3.53 9.83
C CYS A 52 -8.62 4.70 9.26
N ASP A 53 -9.82 4.40 8.77
CA ASP A 53 -10.78 5.39 8.32
C ASP A 53 -11.96 5.39 9.31
N THR A 54 -12.44 6.57 9.67
CA THR A 54 -13.56 6.71 10.60
C THR A 54 -14.46 7.87 10.22
N ASP A 55 -15.74 7.78 10.58
CA ASP A 55 -16.70 8.87 10.38
C ASP A 55 -16.47 10.02 11.37
N LYS A 56 -17.21 11.12 11.19
CA LYS A 56 -17.16 12.31 12.05
C LYS A 56 -17.32 11.99 13.54
N ASP A 57 -18.20 11.05 13.85
CA ASP A 57 -18.59 10.70 15.22
C ASP A 57 -17.78 9.55 15.81
N PHE A 58 -16.77 9.06 15.09
CA PHE A 58 -15.93 7.92 15.47
C PHE A 58 -16.67 6.60 15.74
N LYS A 59 -17.88 6.45 15.20
CA LYS A 59 -18.75 5.29 15.38
C LYS A 59 -18.46 4.21 14.35
N GLN A 60 -18.26 4.59 13.08
CA GLN A 60 -17.86 3.67 12.04
C GLN A 60 -16.34 3.68 11.91
N LYS A 61 -15.73 2.50 11.99
CA LYS A 61 -14.28 2.32 11.87
C LYS A 61 -13.98 1.25 10.82
N LYS A 62 -13.23 1.63 9.79
CA LYS A 62 -12.66 0.70 8.80
C LYS A 62 -11.16 0.69 8.98
N ALA A 63 -10.65 -0.38 9.58
CA ALA A 63 -9.23 -0.61 9.68
C ALA A 63 -8.76 -1.52 8.54
N LYS A 64 -7.55 -1.29 8.04
CA LYS A 64 -6.83 -2.19 7.14
C LYS A 64 -5.41 -2.32 7.63
N SER A 65 -4.86 -3.52 7.58
CA SER A 65 -3.46 -3.73 7.93
C SER A 65 -2.88 -4.82 7.04
N ALA A 66 -1.70 -4.58 6.50
CA ALA A 66 -1.07 -5.55 5.62
C ALA A 66 0.44 -5.61 5.84
N ILE A 67 1.00 -6.79 5.61
CA ILE A 67 2.43 -7.02 5.47
C ILE A 67 2.68 -7.43 4.02
N GLU A 68 3.69 -6.84 3.37
CA GLU A 68 4.05 -7.12 1.99
C GLU A 68 5.53 -7.45 1.89
N LEU A 69 5.87 -8.55 1.24
CA LEU A 69 7.22 -8.78 0.71
C LEU A 69 7.28 -8.24 -0.72
N ALA A 70 8.24 -7.38 -1.01
CA ALA A 70 8.43 -6.81 -2.33
C ALA A 70 9.86 -7.03 -2.84
N TRP A 71 9.96 -7.50 -4.07
CA TRP A 71 11.19 -7.70 -4.81
C TRP A 71 11.20 -6.76 -6.01
N SER A 72 12.18 -5.86 -6.07
CA SER A 72 12.42 -5.00 -7.24
C SER A 72 13.57 -5.59 -8.05
N ILE A 73 13.33 -5.87 -9.33
CA ILE A 73 14.31 -6.37 -10.28
C ILE A 73 14.53 -5.22 -11.26
N LEU A 74 15.70 -4.59 -11.13
CA LEU A 74 16.11 -3.49 -12.01
C LEU A 74 16.73 -4.07 -13.27
N ASP A 75 16.54 -3.40 -14.40
CA ASP A 75 17.11 -3.78 -15.71
C ASP A 75 16.84 -5.27 -16.08
N PHE A 76 15.61 -5.74 -15.87
CA PHE A 76 15.20 -7.12 -16.23
C PHE A 76 15.38 -7.37 -17.73
N GLN A 77 14.97 -6.39 -18.54
CA GLN A 77 15.46 -6.17 -19.89
C GLN A 77 15.92 -4.70 -19.99
N LYS A 78 16.57 -4.35 -21.10
CA LYS A 78 17.02 -2.98 -21.34
C LYS A 78 15.84 -2.00 -21.15
N ASP A 79 16.00 -1.05 -20.23
CA ASP A 79 14.99 -0.04 -19.88
C ASP A 79 13.67 -0.62 -19.30
N GLN A 80 13.73 -1.81 -18.66
CA GLN A 80 12.57 -2.48 -18.07
C GLN A 80 12.81 -2.85 -16.60
N ASP A 81 12.06 -2.21 -15.72
CA ASP A 81 12.05 -2.51 -14.29
C ASP A 81 10.81 -3.31 -13.91
N VAL A 82 11.02 -4.43 -13.22
CA VAL A 82 9.96 -5.31 -12.74
C VAL A 82 9.90 -5.28 -11.22
N ARG A 83 8.69 -5.27 -10.66
CA ARG A 83 8.48 -5.40 -9.23
C ARG A 83 7.41 -6.43 -8.93
N ILE A 84 7.83 -7.43 -8.18
CA ILE A 84 6.98 -8.52 -7.71
C ILE A 84 6.67 -8.27 -6.25
N LYS A 85 5.41 -8.42 -5.86
CA LYS A 85 5.00 -8.25 -4.47
C LYS A 85 3.96 -9.28 -4.07
N ILE A 86 4.19 -9.90 -2.93
CA ILE A 86 3.20 -10.73 -2.24
C ILE A 86 2.83 -10.00 -0.95
N GLY A 87 1.53 -9.82 -0.73
CA GLY A 87 0.99 -9.18 0.46
C GLY A 87 -0.03 -10.05 1.17
N TYR A 88 -0.22 -9.79 2.45
CA TYR A 88 -1.25 -10.42 3.27
C TYR A 88 -1.97 -9.34 4.07
N ASP A 89 -3.29 -9.22 3.89
CA ASP A 89 -4.14 -8.39 4.76
C ASP A 89 -4.44 -9.17 6.04
N LEU A 90 -4.00 -8.63 7.18
CA LEU A 90 -4.12 -9.29 8.47
C LEU A 90 -5.55 -9.27 9.03
N LEU A 91 -6.39 -8.31 8.61
CA LEU A 91 -7.76 -8.19 9.10
C LEU A 91 -8.71 -9.02 8.25
N GLU A 92 -8.59 -8.92 6.92
CA GLU A 92 -9.37 -9.72 5.97
C GLU A 92 -8.83 -11.16 5.83
N LYS A 93 -7.64 -11.43 6.39
CA LYS A 93 -6.93 -12.72 6.30
C LYS A 93 -6.70 -13.20 4.86
N ALA A 94 -6.56 -12.26 3.94
CA ALA A 94 -6.51 -12.53 2.51
C ALA A 94 -5.11 -12.22 1.93
N PRO A 95 -4.42 -13.20 1.32
CA PRO A 95 -3.25 -12.92 0.52
C PRO A 95 -3.63 -12.26 -0.81
N TYR A 96 -2.73 -11.41 -1.29
CA TYR A 96 -2.80 -10.79 -2.60
C TYR A 96 -1.42 -10.69 -3.23
N PHE A 97 -1.41 -10.50 -4.53
CA PHE A 97 -0.20 -10.43 -5.33
C PHE A 97 -0.27 -9.25 -6.28
N GLN A 98 0.89 -8.69 -6.58
CA GLN A 98 1.02 -7.58 -7.50
C GLN A 98 2.30 -7.74 -8.35
N ILE A 99 2.14 -7.56 -9.66
CA ILE A 99 3.25 -7.33 -10.59
C ILE A 99 3.12 -5.90 -11.09
N ARG A 100 4.24 -5.17 -11.05
CA ARG A 100 4.37 -3.89 -11.73
C ARG A 100 5.55 -3.96 -12.67
N GLU A 101 5.34 -3.52 -13.89
CA GLU A 101 6.38 -3.39 -14.89
C GLU A 101 6.22 -2.03 -15.54
N ASN A 102 7.27 -1.22 -15.48
CA ASN A 102 7.28 0.14 -16.01
C ASN A 102 6.01 0.92 -15.61
N ASN A 103 5.08 1.07 -16.57
CA ASN A 103 3.88 1.90 -16.47
C ASN A 103 2.59 1.11 -16.26
N TRP A 104 2.63 -0.20 -16.03
CA TRP A 104 1.43 -0.97 -15.72
C TRP A 104 1.57 -1.80 -14.44
N THR A 105 0.44 -2.01 -13.77
CA THR A 105 0.37 -2.82 -12.55
C THR A 105 -0.82 -3.77 -12.62
N LEU A 106 -0.57 -5.06 -12.46
CA LEU A 106 -1.57 -6.09 -12.21
C LEU A 106 -1.68 -6.34 -10.71
N ASN A 107 -2.90 -6.30 -10.18
CA ASN A 107 -3.23 -6.74 -8.82
C ASN A 107 -4.17 -7.93 -8.89
N ALA A 108 -3.97 -8.92 -8.03
CA ALA A 108 -4.88 -10.05 -7.86
C ALA A 108 -4.95 -10.49 -6.39
N ASP A 109 -6.08 -11.04 -5.96
CA ASP A 109 -6.25 -11.63 -4.61
C ASP A 109 -6.84 -13.04 -4.66
N ILE A 110 -6.82 -13.74 -3.52
CA ILE A 110 -7.34 -15.11 -3.41
C ILE A 110 -8.87 -15.20 -3.59
N SER A 111 -9.58 -14.09 -3.45
CA SER A 111 -11.03 -14.02 -3.65
C SER A 111 -11.41 -13.95 -5.13
N GLY A 112 -10.43 -13.96 -6.03
CA GLY A 112 -10.62 -13.89 -7.47
C GLY A 112 -10.78 -12.47 -8.01
N ASN A 113 -10.60 -11.45 -7.18
CA ASN A 113 -10.60 -10.08 -7.67
C ASN A 113 -9.25 -9.77 -8.32
N TRP A 114 -9.29 -9.14 -9.49
CA TRP A 114 -8.09 -8.65 -10.16
C TRP A 114 -8.35 -7.35 -10.90
N ASN A 115 -7.30 -6.57 -11.11
CA ASN A 115 -7.36 -5.37 -11.96
C ASN A 115 -5.99 -5.07 -12.57
N ILE A 116 -6.03 -4.39 -13.71
CA ILE A 116 -4.86 -3.80 -14.36
C ILE A 116 -5.01 -2.29 -14.28
N ARG A 117 -3.93 -1.61 -13.91
CA ARG A 117 -3.83 -0.15 -13.89
C ARG A 117 -2.67 0.28 -14.78
N PHE A 118 -2.94 1.26 -15.64
CA PHE A 118 -1.92 1.96 -16.42
C PHE A 118 -1.64 3.31 -15.77
N ASP A 119 -0.36 3.60 -15.54
CA ASP A 119 0.16 4.90 -15.14
C ASP A 119 0.48 5.65 -16.45
N LEU A 120 -0.48 6.43 -16.97
CA LEU A 120 -0.32 7.29 -18.17
C LEU A 120 0.32 8.63 -17.82
#